data_AF-A0ABD6F969-F1
#
_entry.id   AF-A0ABD6F969-F1
#
_cell.length_a   1.000
_cell.length_b   1.000
_cell.length_c   1.000
_cell.angle_alpha   90.00
_cell.angle_beta   90.00
_cell.angle_gamma   90.00
#
_symmetry.space_group_name_H-M   'P 1'
#
loop_
_entity.id
_entity.type
_entity.pdbx_description
1 polymer ?
#
loop_
_entity_poly.entity_id
_entity_poly.type
_entity_poly.pdbx_seq_one_letter_code
_entity_poly.pdbx_strand_id
1 'polypeptide(L)'
;MKEVKEAKKPVASRRKFLTGAVAAGAGAATLGFPAVVKAQGPITMRFQSTWPTKDIFHEFALDFAAKVNDMAGGDLKIEVLPAGAVVKAFDVLDAVSKGTLDGGHGVIAYWYGKNSAVALWGSGPAWGMDPNMLLAWHKYGGGKELLEEIYRSMGANVVSFMYGPMPTQPLGWFKKPITKLEDFKGLKFRTVGLSIDIFTGLGASVNALPGAEIVPAMDRGLLDAAEFNNASSDRALGFADVSKVCMLRSFHQCSEQFE
;
A
#
# COMPACT_ATOMS: atom_id res chain seq x y z
N MET A 1 81.15 4.17 2.05
CA MET A 1 80.08 3.22 1.70
C MET A 1 80.27 1.94 2.49
N LYS A 2 79.40 1.67 3.45
CA LYS A 2 79.25 0.36 4.11
C LYS A 2 77.75 0.13 4.27
N GLU A 3 77.26 -0.94 3.66
CA GLU A 3 75.87 -1.38 3.69
C GLU A 3 75.44 -1.71 5.12
N VAL A 4 74.26 -1.24 5.51
CA VAL A 4 73.56 -1.67 6.73
C VAL A 4 72.54 -2.74 6.30
N LYS A 5 72.74 -3.98 6.74
CA LYS A 5 71.76 -5.06 6.58
C LYS A 5 70.60 -4.86 7.54
N GLU A 6 69.40 -4.73 7.01
CA GLU A 6 68.15 -4.63 7.76
C GLU A 6 67.63 -6.04 8.13
N ALA A 7 67.38 -6.29 9.43
CA ALA A 7 66.82 -7.54 9.92
C ALA A 7 65.29 -7.46 10.03
N LYS A 8 64.56 -8.25 9.23
CA LYS A 8 63.08 -8.37 9.28
C LYS A 8 62.62 -9.04 10.58
N LYS A 9 61.70 -8.41 11.32
CA LYS A 9 60.95 -9.05 12.43
C LYS A 9 59.86 -9.99 11.89
N PRO A 10 59.59 -11.15 12.52
CA PRO A 10 58.55 -12.06 12.06
C PRO A 10 57.15 -11.56 12.47
N VAL A 11 56.23 -11.56 11.51
CA VAL A 11 54.79 -11.29 11.73
C VAL A 11 54.16 -12.52 12.38
N ALA A 12 53.59 -12.36 13.58
CA ALA A 12 52.91 -13.44 14.27
C ALA A 12 51.62 -13.84 13.52
N SER A 13 51.60 -15.08 13.00
CA SER A 13 50.44 -15.66 12.34
C SER A 13 49.36 -16.02 13.35
N ARG A 14 48.18 -15.37 13.23
CA ARG A 14 46.94 -15.66 13.99
C ARG A 14 46.42 -17.10 13.82
N ARG A 15 47.00 -17.87 12.91
CA ARG A 15 46.57 -19.25 12.58
C ARG A 15 47.13 -20.33 13.52
N LYS A 16 48.01 -19.98 14.47
CA LYS A 16 48.53 -20.92 15.49
C LYS A 16 47.71 -20.98 16.78
N PHE A 17 46.68 -20.14 16.94
CA PHE A 17 45.86 -20.13 18.17
C PHE A 17 44.81 -21.24 18.22
N LEU A 18 44.55 -21.94 17.10
CA LEU A 18 43.55 -23.00 17.01
C LEU A 18 44.11 -24.43 17.15
N THR A 19 45.43 -24.61 17.24
CA THR A 19 46.06 -25.93 17.35
C THR A 19 46.75 -26.20 18.69
N GLY A 20 46.64 -25.28 19.66
CA GLY A 20 47.33 -25.39 20.96
C GLY A 20 46.48 -25.91 22.13
N ALA A 21 45.23 -26.33 21.91
CA ALA A 21 44.30 -26.67 22.99
C ALA A 21 44.04 -28.18 23.18
N VAL A 22 45.05 -29.03 22.92
CA VAL A 22 44.94 -30.47 23.23
C VAL A 22 46.24 -30.97 23.86
N ALA A 23 46.52 -30.53 25.09
CA ALA A 23 47.34 -31.29 26.03
C ALA A 23 47.20 -30.74 27.47
N ALA A 24 46.82 -31.65 28.36
CA ALA A 24 46.93 -31.61 29.83
C ALA A 24 45.89 -30.81 30.64
N GLY A 25 45.16 -31.54 31.49
CA GLY A 25 44.63 -31.03 32.76
C GLY A 25 43.14 -31.21 32.95
N ALA A 26 42.76 -32.19 33.78
CA ALA A 26 41.41 -32.32 34.31
C ALA A 26 41.00 -31.05 35.08
N GLY A 27 40.15 -30.24 34.46
CA GLY A 27 39.49 -29.10 35.05
C GLY A 27 38.38 -28.70 34.10
N ALA A 28 37.13 -28.94 34.49
CA ALA A 28 35.95 -28.56 33.71
C ALA A 28 35.84 -27.03 33.64
N ALA A 29 36.66 -26.40 32.81
CA ALA A 29 36.37 -25.08 32.30
C ALA A 29 35.20 -25.26 31.32
N THR A 30 34.00 -24.95 31.79
CA THR A 30 32.85 -24.70 30.92
C THR A 30 33.30 -23.65 29.90
N LEU A 31 33.65 -24.11 28.70
CA LEU A 31 33.76 -23.26 27.52
C LEU A 31 32.39 -22.60 27.38
N GLY A 32 32.29 -21.37 27.89
CA GLY A 32 31.16 -20.50 27.63
C GLY A 32 31.15 -20.24 26.14
N PHE A 33 30.49 -21.13 25.39
CA PHE A 33 29.98 -20.76 24.09
C PHE A 33 29.21 -19.47 24.30
N PRO A 34 29.45 -18.40 23.50
CA PRO A 34 28.55 -17.26 23.54
C PRO A 34 27.16 -17.83 23.34
N ALA A 35 26.29 -17.68 24.34
CA ALA A 35 24.89 -18.00 24.20
C ALA A 35 24.44 -17.17 23.00
N VAL A 36 24.21 -17.83 21.87
CA VAL A 36 23.43 -17.26 20.79
C VAL A 36 22.04 -17.17 21.40
N VAL A 37 21.79 -16.06 22.09
CA VAL A 37 20.46 -15.61 22.42
C VAL A 37 19.80 -15.46 21.06
N LYS A 38 19.06 -16.48 20.60
CA LYS A 38 18.10 -16.28 19.54
C LYS A 38 17.22 -15.14 20.06
N ALA A 39 17.20 -14.06 19.28
CA ALA A 39 16.42 -12.88 19.55
C ALA A 39 14.96 -13.26 19.87
N GLN A 40 14.26 -12.32 20.51
CA GLN A 40 12.80 -12.37 20.72
C GLN A 40 12.10 -13.06 19.55
N GLY A 41 11.11 -13.93 19.83
CA GLY A 41 10.38 -14.66 18.80
C GLY A 41 9.86 -13.77 17.65
N PRO A 42 9.36 -14.36 16.55
CA PRO A 42 9.02 -13.63 15.32
C PRO A 42 8.33 -12.30 15.58
N ILE A 43 8.88 -11.21 15.03
CA ILE A 43 8.19 -9.92 15.03
C ILE A 43 6.89 -10.14 14.24
N THR A 44 5.76 -9.86 14.88
CA THR A 44 4.46 -9.98 14.22
C THR A 44 3.91 -8.58 13.95
N MET A 45 3.65 -8.27 12.68
CA MET A 45 3.05 -7.02 12.24
C MET A 45 1.62 -7.28 11.76
N ARG A 46 0.68 -6.48 12.24
CA ARG A 46 -0.73 -6.53 11.81
C ARG A 46 -1.01 -5.44 10.80
N PHE A 47 -1.34 -5.86 9.59
CA PHE A 47 -1.73 -5.01 8.49
C PHE A 47 -3.26 -5.03 8.35
N GLN A 48 -3.85 -3.94 7.88
CA GLN A 48 -5.24 -3.94 7.43
C GLN A 48 -5.35 -3.38 6.01
N SER A 49 -6.03 -4.10 5.12
CA SER A 49 -6.38 -3.55 3.82
C SER A 49 -7.64 -2.70 3.88
N THR A 50 -7.81 -1.78 2.91
CA THR A 50 -9.05 -1.01 2.75
C THR A 50 -10.13 -1.76 1.95
N TRP A 51 -9.85 -3.00 1.58
CA TRP A 51 -10.63 -3.83 0.65
C TRP A 51 -11.46 -4.91 1.35
N PRO A 52 -12.66 -5.25 0.84
CA PRO A 52 -13.41 -6.40 1.29
C PRO A 52 -12.64 -7.71 1.07
N THR A 53 -12.88 -8.73 1.91
CA THR A 53 -12.12 -10.00 1.88
C THR A 53 -12.11 -10.70 0.51
N LYS A 54 -13.19 -10.59 -0.27
CA LYS A 54 -13.31 -11.25 -1.58
C LYS A 54 -12.76 -10.42 -2.74
N ASP A 55 -12.33 -9.18 -2.48
CA ASP A 55 -11.84 -8.30 -3.52
C ASP A 55 -10.38 -8.64 -3.91
N ILE A 56 -10.07 -8.52 -5.20
CA ILE A 56 -8.75 -8.84 -5.75
C ILE A 56 -7.61 -8.02 -5.11
N PHE A 57 -7.90 -6.83 -4.60
CA PHE A 57 -6.87 -6.03 -3.94
C PHE A 57 -6.58 -6.48 -2.51
N HIS A 58 -7.51 -7.18 -1.85
CA HIS A 58 -7.19 -7.88 -0.62
C HIS A 58 -6.25 -9.06 -0.89
N GLU A 59 -6.47 -9.77 -1.99
CA GLU A 59 -5.55 -10.82 -2.47
C GLU A 59 -4.15 -10.25 -2.74
N PHE A 60 -4.03 -9.07 -3.37
CA PHE A 60 -2.73 -8.42 -3.57
C PHE A 60 -2.01 -8.08 -2.26
N ALA A 61 -2.75 -7.63 -1.24
CA ALA A 61 -2.19 -7.38 0.09
C ALA A 61 -1.69 -8.68 0.75
N LEU A 62 -2.45 -9.77 0.61
CA LEU A 62 -2.05 -11.10 1.08
C LEU A 62 -0.82 -11.63 0.35
N ASP A 63 -0.75 -11.45 -0.97
CA ASP A 63 0.40 -11.84 -1.79
C ASP A 63 1.67 -11.10 -1.38
N PHE A 64 1.56 -9.79 -1.12
CA PHE A 64 2.68 -9.00 -0.58
C PHE A 64 3.16 -9.56 0.76
N ALA A 65 2.25 -9.78 1.70
CA ALA A 65 2.58 -10.31 3.02
C ALA A 65 3.19 -11.72 2.93
N ALA A 66 2.66 -12.59 2.07
CA ALA A 66 3.20 -13.93 1.84
C ALA A 66 4.66 -13.88 1.36
N LYS A 67 4.96 -13.04 0.36
CA LYS A 67 6.33 -12.86 -0.13
C LYS A 67 7.28 -12.36 0.95
N VAL A 68 6.85 -11.38 1.76
CA VAL A 68 7.66 -10.87 2.87
C VAL A 68 7.92 -11.98 3.90
N ASN A 69 6.89 -12.73 4.27
CA ASN A 69 6.98 -13.82 5.24
C ASN A 69 7.93 -14.93 4.77
N ASP A 70 7.85 -15.31 3.49
CA ASP A 70 8.73 -16.32 2.88
C ASP A 70 10.19 -15.87 2.87
N MET A 71 10.43 -14.59 2.55
CA MET A 71 11.79 -14.02 2.54
C MET A 71 12.36 -13.80 3.94
N ALA A 72 11.51 -13.59 4.95
CA ALA A 72 11.91 -13.27 6.32
C ALA A 72 12.47 -14.47 7.10
N GLY A 73 12.38 -15.70 6.57
CA GLY A 73 12.94 -16.88 7.22
C GLY A 73 12.36 -17.19 8.60
N GLY A 74 11.19 -16.63 8.92
CA GLY A 74 10.52 -16.77 10.22
C GLY A 74 10.88 -15.72 11.27
N ASP A 75 11.70 -14.71 10.97
CA ASP A 75 12.02 -13.62 11.90
C ASP A 75 10.95 -12.50 11.91
N LEU A 76 10.17 -12.39 10.83
CA LEU A 76 9.06 -11.46 10.65
C LEU A 76 7.84 -12.21 10.11
N LYS A 77 6.66 -11.84 10.62
CA LYS A 77 5.36 -12.31 10.14
C LYS A 77 4.41 -11.13 9.98
N ILE A 78 3.89 -10.93 8.77
CA ILE A 78 2.82 -10.00 8.46
C ILE A 78 1.49 -10.77 8.41
N GLU A 79 0.52 -10.31 9.20
CA GLU A 79 -0.86 -10.77 9.17
C GLU A 79 -1.76 -9.68 8.59
N VAL A 80 -2.44 -9.97 7.47
CA VAL A 80 -3.29 -8.98 6.78
C VAL A 80 -4.75 -9.23 7.13
N LEU A 81 -5.39 -8.18 7.64
CA LEU A 81 -6.81 -8.14 7.96
C LEU A 81 -7.60 -7.43 6.85
N PRO A 82 -8.84 -7.83 6.56
CA PRO A 82 -9.68 -7.13 5.59
C PRO A 82 -10.20 -5.79 6.14
N ALA A 83 -10.84 -5.01 5.27
CA ALA A 83 -11.49 -3.76 5.65
C ALA A 83 -12.46 -3.93 6.83
N GLY A 84 -12.37 -3.03 7.80
CA GLY A 84 -13.29 -2.99 8.94
C GLY A 84 -12.97 -3.95 10.08
N ALA A 85 -11.89 -4.74 9.98
CA ALA A 85 -11.51 -5.69 11.03
C ALA A 85 -11.04 -5.01 12.33
N VAL A 86 -10.33 -3.89 12.23
CA VAL A 86 -9.84 -3.09 13.35
C VAL A 86 -10.38 -1.66 13.28
N VAL A 87 -10.25 -1.02 12.11
CA VAL A 87 -10.76 0.33 11.85
C VAL A 87 -11.51 0.39 10.52
N LYS A 88 -12.30 1.44 10.28
CA LYS A 88 -12.96 1.64 8.98
C LYS A 88 -11.92 1.85 7.87
N ALA A 89 -12.30 1.57 6.63
CA ALA A 89 -11.40 1.63 5.47
C ALA A 89 -10.69 3.00 5.34
N PHE A 90 -11.42 4.10 5.53
CA PHE A 90 -10.86 5.45 5.43
C PHE A 90 -10.04 5.89 6.66
N ASP A 91 -9.99 5.08 7.72
CA ASP A 91 -9.24 5.36 8.94
C ASP A 91 -7.90 4.61 9.01
N VAL A 92 -7.57 3.77 8.01
CA VAL A 92 -6.37 2.91 8.02
C VAL A 92 -5.08 3.73 8.13
N LEU A 93 -4.92 4.83 7.37
CA LEU A 93 -3.73 5.67 7.46
C LEU A 93 -3.51 6.23 8.88
N ASP A 94 -4.57 6.69 9.53
CA ASP A 94 -4.49 7.20 10.90
C ASP A 94 -4.17 6.11 11.92
N ALA A 95 -4.74 4.92 11.73
CA ALA A 95 -4.47 3.77 12.59
C ALA A 95 -3.00 3.32 12.50
N VAL A 96 -2.41 3.32 11.31
CA VAL A 96 -0.98 3.05 11.12
C VAL A 96 -0.14 4.18 11.71
N SER A 97 -0.48 5.44 11.41
CA SER A 97 0.25 6.60 11.93
C SER A 97 0.27 6.67 13.46
N LYS A 98 -0.77 6.16 14.13
CA LYS A 98 -0.87 6.10 15.61
C LYS A 98 -0.31 4.82 16.22
N GLY A 99 0.16 3.87 15.40
CA GLY A 99 0.66 2.56 15.86
C GLY A 99 -0.43 1.61 16.37
N THR A 100 -1.70 1.85 16.02
CA THR A 100 -2.80 0.88 16.28
C THR A 100 -2.68 -0.34 15.36
N LEU A 101 -2.28 -0.09 14.12
CA LEU A 101 -1.86 -1.10 13.14
C LEU A 101 -0.38 -0.88 12.81
N ASP A 102 0.32 -1.96 12.47
CA ASP A 102 1.75 -1.89 12.11
C ASP A 102 1.93 -1.53 10.62
N GLY A 103 0.88 -1.70 9.82
CA GLY A 103 0.86 -1.35 8.40
C GLY A 103 -0.56 -1.36 7.82
N GLY A 104 -0.67 -0.95 6.56
CA GLY A 104 -1.91 -0.91 5.82
C GLY A 104 -1.69 -1.26 4.36
N HIS A 105 -2.77 -1.60 3.67
CA HIS A 105 -2.76 -1.65 2.21
C HIS A 105 -4.00 -0.92 1.68
N GLY A 106 -3.80 0.04 0.78
CA GLY A 106 -4.92 0.82 0.28
C GLY A 106 -4.59 1.62 -0.96
N VAL A 107 -5.35 2.68 -1.14
CA VAL A 107 -5.22 3.60 -2.25
C VAL A 107 -4.99 5.01 -1.72
N ILE A 108 -4.04 5.70 -2.32
CA ILE A 108 -3.61 7.03 -1.88
C ILE A 108 -4.76 8.06 -1.97
N ALA A 109 -5.66 7.91 -2.94
CA ALA A 109 -6.80 8.79 -3.13
C ALA A 109 -7.79 8.83 -1.94
N TYR A 110 -7.79 7.82 -1.05
CA TYR A 110 -8.63 7.85 0.15
C TYR A 110 -8.19 8.92 1.16
N TRP A 111 -6.95 9.39 1.06
CA TRP A 111 -6.40 10.42 1.93
C TRP A 111 -6.66 11.85 1.40
N TYR A 112 -7.41 11.99 0.31
CA TYR A 112 -7.70 13.29 -0.32
C TYR A 112 -8.28 14.32 0.65
N GLY A 113 -9.19 13.89 1.54
CA GLY A 113 -9.76 14.76 2.58
C GLY A 113 -8.75 15.26 3.62
N LYS A 114 -7.56 14.65 3.71
CA LYS A 114 -6.46 15.08 4.59
C LYS A 114 -5.52 16.05 3.88
N ASN A 115 -5.18 15.78 2.61
CA ASN A 115 -4.40 16.69 1.78
C ASN A 115 -4.73 16.45 0.31
N SER A 116 -5.18 17.49 -0.40
CA SER A 116 -5.57 17.38 -1.81
C SER A 116 -4.41 17.06 -2.74
N ALA A 117 -3.15 17.31 -2.35
CA ALA A 117 -1.96 17.00 -3.15
C ALA A 117 -1.81 15.50 -3.44
N VAL A 118 -2.35 14.62 -2.58
CA VAL A 118 -2.32 13.17 -2.81
C VAL A 118 -3.15 12.75 -4.03
N ALA A 119 -4.04 13.61 -4.52
CA ALA A 119 -4.80 13.36 -5.76
C ALA A 119 -3.89 13.16 -6.99
N LEU A 120 -2.66 13.69 -6.97
CA LEU A 120 -1.69 13.52 -8.06
C LEU A 120 -1.30 12.05 -8.29
N TRP A 121 -1.51 11.19 -7.29
CA TRP A 121 -1.27 9.74 -7.38
C TRP A 121 -2.53 8.90 -7.66
N GLY A 122 -3.64 9.54 -8.05
CA GLY A 122 -4.85 8.83 -8.45
C GLY A 122 -5.62 9.60 -9.50
N SER A 123 -6.66 10.33 -9.07
CA SER A 123 -7.65 10.99 -9.91
C SER A 123 -7.20 12.33 -10.54
N GLY A 124 -6.00 12.81 -10.22
CA GLY A 124 -5.47 14.11 -10.68
C GLY A 124 -5.32 14.19 -12.19
N PRO A 125 -5.19 15.41 -12.76
CA PRO A 125 -4.81 15.52 -14.17
C PRO A 125 -3.43 14.87 -14.31
N ALA A 126 -3.37 13.70 -14.93
CA ALA A 126 -2.09 13.01 -15.13
C ALA A 126 -1.19 13.73 -16.15
N TRP A 127 -1.59 14.89 -16.68
CA TRP A 127 -0.83 15.66 -17.69
C TRP A 127 -0.38 14.80 -18.89
N GLY A 128 -1.16 13.78 -19.24
CA GLY A 128 -0.84 12.82 -20.29
C GLY A 128 0.01 11.61 -19.86
N MET A 129 0.35 11.49 -18.58
CA MET A 129 1.04 10.34 -18.00
C MET A 129 0.09 9.16 -17.90
N ASP A 130 0.56 8.00 -18.33
CA ASP A 130 -0.08 6.73 -18.01
C ASP A 130 0.37 6.26 -16.60
N PRO A 131 -0.27 5.21 -16.05
CA PRO A 131 0.06 4.71 -14.72
C PRO A 131 1.54 4.32 -14.56
N ASN A 132 2.17 3.73 -15.58
CA ASN A 132 3.58 3.35 -15.53
C ASN A 132 4.49 4.57 -15.54
N MET A 133 4.15 5.61 -16.30
CA MET A 133 4.89 6.88 -16.27
C MET A 133 4.84 7.51 -14.88
N LEU A 134 3.67 7.50 -14.23
CA LEU A 134 3.52 8.03 -12.87
C LEU A 134 4.35 7.24 -11.87
N LEU A 135 4.34 5.90 -11.95
CA LEU A 135 5.18 5.06 -11.10
C LEU A 135 6.67 5.29 -11.36
N ALA A 136 7.07 5.45 -12.62
CA ALA A 136 8.46 5.74 -12.98
C ALA A 136 8.91 7.09 -12.41
N TRP A 137 8.06 8.13 -12.51
CA TRP A 137 8.32 9.41 -11.88
C TRP A 137 8.38 9.31 -10.35
N HIS A 138 7.50 8.53 -9.73
CA HIS A 138 7.57 8.29 -8.29
C HIS A 138 8.91 7.65 -7.88
N LYS A 139 9.37 6.64 -8.62
CA LYS A 139 10.60 5.90 -8.30
C LYS A 139 11.89 6.64 -8.65
N TYR A 140 11.91 7.40 -9.74
CA TYR A 140 13.15 7.94 -10.34
C TYR A 140 13.12 9.45 -10.59
N GLY A 141 11.97 10.09 -10.48
CA GLY A 141 11.75 11.50 -10.84
C GLY A 141 11.47 12.43 -9.66
N GLY A 142 11.72 11.99 -8.42
CA GLY A 142 11.51 12.79 -7.20
C GLY A 142 10.11 12.67 -6.60
N GLY A 143 9.21 11.85 -7.16
CA GLY A 143 7.85 11.72 -6.64
C GLY A 143 7.79 11.04 -5.27
N LYS A 144 8.74 10.16 -4.94
CA LYS A 144 8.80 9.55 -3.60
C LYS A 144 9.06 10.59 -2.52
N GLU A 145 10.04 11.45 -2.71
CA GLU A 145 10.42 12.50 -1.77
C GLU A 145 9.27 13.51 -1.58
N LEU A 146 8.56 13.83 -2.66
CA LEU A 146 7.35 14.68 -2.61
C LEU A 146 6.21 14.00 -1.87
N LEU A 147 5.97 12.71 -2.07
CA LEU A 147 4.94 11.98 -1.32
C LEU A 147 5.28 11.97 0.18
N GLU A 148 6.53 11.70 0.54
CA GLU A 148 6.99 11.77 1.93
C GLU A 148 6.80 13.16 2.54
N GLU A 149 7.04 14.24 1.78
CA GLU A 149 6.78 15.62 2.21
C GLU A 149 5.29 15.87 2.47
N ILE A 150 4.42 15.39 1.57
CA ILE A 150 2.97 15.49 1.75
C ILE A 150 2.53 14.74 3.02
N TYR A 151 3.04 13.52 3.24
CA TYR A 151 2.70 12.72 4.42
C TYR A 151 3.18 13.39 5.72
N ARG A 152 4.39 13.97 5.72
CA ARG A 152 4.87 14.80 6.83
C ARG A 152 3.97 16.02 7.07
N SER A 153 3.51 16.69 6.02
CA SER A 153 2.60 17.84 6.14
C SER A 153 1.24 17.48 6.76
N MET A 154 0.79 16.23 6.58
CA MET A 154 -0.41 15.69 7.22
C MET A 154 -0.16 15.25 8.67
N GLY A 155 1.08 15.30 9.16
CA GLY A 155 1.46 14.73 10.45
C GLY A 155 1.41 13.19 10.47
N ALA A 156 1.44 12.54 9.31
CA ALA A 156 1.39 11.08 9.22
C ALA A 156 2.77 10.49 9.52
N ASN A 157 2.83 9.61 10.52
CA ASN A 157 4.02 8.85 10.90
C ASN A 157 4.00 7.47 10.22
N VAL A 158 4.17 7.45 8.90
CA VAL A 158 4.17 6.22 8.10
C VAL A 158 5.23 6.31 7.00
N VAL A 159 5.62 5.15 6.47
CA VAL A 159 6.41 5.05 5.24
C VAL A 159 5.50 4.47 4.16
N SER A 160 5.26 5.23 3.10
CA SER A 160 4.47 4.77 1.95
C SER A 160 5.34 3.92 1.02
N PHE A 161 4.85 2.74 0.67
CA PHE A 161 5.48 1.84 -0.30
C PHE A 161 4.61 1.72 -1.52
N MET A 162 4.77 2.65 -2.45
CA MET A 162 3.94 2.69 -3.65
C MET A 162 4.00 1.38 -4.45
N TYR A 163 2.82 0.85 -4.75
CA TYR A 163 2.59 -0.39 -5.48
C TYR A 163 1.55 -0.19 -6.60
N GLY A 164 1.64 -1.06 -7.61
CA GLY A 164 0.86 -0.96 -8.84
C GLY A 164 1.53 -0.01 -9.82
N PRO A 165 1.08 -0.08 -11.07
CA PRO A 165 0.23 1.04 -11.37
C PRO A 165 -1.09 0.60 -12.00
N MET A 166 -2.20 1.11 -11.46
CA MET A 166 -3.52 0.72 -11.94
C MET A 166 -3.91 1.54 -13.17
N PRO A 167 -4.36 0.89 -14.25
CA PRO A 167 -4.83 1.56 -15.45
C PRO A 167 -6.14 2.31 -15.23
N THR A 168 -6.54 3.04 -16.27
CA THR A 168 -7.78 3.82 -16.29
C THR A 168 -8.98 2.98 -15.87
N GLN A 169 -9.77 3.55 -14.97
CA GLN A 169 -10.95 2.92 -14.41
C GLN A 169 -12.21 3.24 -15.24
N PRO A 170 -13.26 2.39 -15.19
CA PRO A 170 -14.53 2.72 -15.80
C PRO A 170 -15.12 3.97 -15.11
N LEU A 171 -15.97 4.71 -15.83
CA LEU A 171 -16.79 5.75 -15.21
C LEU A 171 -17.73 5.17 -14.15
N GLY A 172 -18.03 3.87 -14.25
CA GLY A 172 -18.74 3.10 -13.24
C GLY A 172 -20.05 2.52 -13.75
N TRP A 173 -20.90 2.15 -12.80
CA TRP A 173 -22.18 1.49 -13.01
C TRP A 173 -23.31 2.45 -12.70
N PHE A 174 -24.27 2.60 -13.63
CA PHE A 174 -25.31 3.61 -13.57
C PHE A 174 -26.70 2.98 -13.74
N LYS A 175 -27.72 3.45 -13.02
CA LYS A 175 -29.10 3.00 -13.25
C LYS A 175 -29.64 3.44 -14.62
N LYS A 176 -29.10 4.53 -15.18
CA LYS A 176 -29.42 5.06 -16.52
C LYS A 176 -28.12 5.49 -17.24
N PRO A 177 -28.02 5.33 -18.57
CA PRO A 177 -26.85 5.81 -19.31
C PRO A 177 -26.61 7.31 -19.15
N ILE A 178 -25.33 7.69 -19.13
CA ILE A 178 -24.89 9.10 -19.18
C ILE A 178 -24.47 9.41 -20.60
N THR A 179 -25.12 10.40 -21.21
CA THR A 179 -24.92 10.76 -22.64
C THR A 179 -24.51 12.22 -22.83
N LYS A 180 -24.76 13.06 -21.84
CA LYS A 180 -24.43 14.49 -21.82
C LYS A 180 -24.14 14.97 -20.40
N LEU A 181 -23.49 16.12 -20.26
CA LEU A 181 -23.08 16.65 -18.95
C LEU A 181 -24.26 16.90 -18.01
N GLU A 182 -25.43 17.29 -18.54
CA GLU A 182 -26.63 17.55 -17.76
C GLU A 182 -27.15 16.30 -17.02
N ASP A 183 -26.81 15.10 -17.50
CA ASP A 183 -27.23 13.85 -16.87
C ASP A 183 -26.57 13.64 -15.50
N PHE A 184 -25.50 14.38 -15.18
CA PHE A 184 -24.89 14.37 -13.84
C PHE A 184 -25.65 15.24 -12.83
N LYS A 185 -26.50 16.18 -13.27
CA LYS A 185 -27.18 17.09 -12.34
C LYS A 185 -28.15 16.34 -11.43
N GLY A 186 -27.90 16.41 -10.13
CA GLY A 186 -28.66 15.72 -9.09
C GLY A 186 -28.40 14.21 -9.00
N LEU A 187 -27.50 13.65 -9.82
CA LEU A 187 -27.15 12.24 -9.79
C LEU A 187 -26.46 11.90 -8.46
N LYS A 188 -26.99 10.92 -7.72
CA LYS A 188 -26.33 10.43 -6.50
C LYS A 188 -25.22 9.47 -6.87
N PHE A 189 -23.98 9.97 -6.91
CA PHE A 189 -22.83 9.25 -7.44
C PHE A 189 -21.82 8.94 -6.35
N ARG A 190 -21.35 7.69 -6.27
CA ARG A 190 -20.21 7.35 -5.41
C ARG A 190 -18.94 7.37 -6.24
N THR A 191 -18.01 8.24 -5.82
CA THR A 191 -16.61 8.27 -6.27
C THR A 191 -15.71 8.72 -5.12
N VAL A 192 -14.39 8.72 -5.33
CA VAL A 192 -13.38 9.08 -4.33
C VAL A 192 -12.34 10.06 -4.88
N GLY A 193 -11.52 10.62 -3.99
CA GLY A 193 -10.43 11.50 -4.36
C GLY A 193 -10.90 12.82 -4.99
N LEU A 194 -10.07 13.39 -5.86
CA LEU A 194 -10.40 14.63 -6.59
C LEU A 194 -11.66 14.50 -7.47
N SER A 195 -12.03 13.28 -7.86
CA SER A 195 -13.26 13.05 -8.62
C SER A 195 -14.51 13.52 -7.85
N ILE A 196 -14.47 13.57 -6.52
CA ILE A 196 -15.56 14.13 -5.71
C ILE A 196 -15.85 15.57 -6.12
N ASP A 197 -14.82 16.41 -6.19
CA ASP A 197 -14.98 17.82 -6.54
C ASP A 197 -15.33 18.02 -8.01
N ILE A 198 -14.76 17.19 -8.90
CA ILE A 198 -15.08 17.20 -10.34
C ILE A 198 -16.58 16.98 -10.56
N PHE A 199 -17.15 15.90 -10.02
CA PHE A 199 -18.55 15.57 -10.26
C PHE A 199 -19.51 16.44 -9.45
N THR A 200 -19.10 16.92 -8.27
CA THR A 200 -19.86 17.94 -7.53
C THR A 200 -19.95 19.23 -8.34
N GLY A 201 -18.85 19.66 -8.98
CA GLY A 201 -18.82 20.80 -9.90
C GLY A 201 -19.70 20.62 -11.14
N LEU A 202 -19.90 19.37 -11.59
CA LEU A 202 -20.86 19.02 -12.65
C LEU A 202 -22.32 18.94 -12.17
N GLY A 203 -22.57 19.12 -10.87
CA GLY A 203 -23.90 19.15 -10.26
C GLY A 203 -24.38 17.81 -9.70
N ALA A 204 -23.53 16.79 -9.61
CA ALA A 204 -23.86 15.53 -8.96
C ALA A 204 -23.88 15.69 -7.43
N SER A 205 -24.66 14.84 -6.75
CA SER A 205 -24.58 14.66 -5.30
C SER A 205 -23.61 13.53 -5.01
N VAL A 206 -22.38 13.87 -4.66
CA VAL A 206 -21.32 12.87 -4.46
C VAL A 206 -21.24 12.43 -3.00
N ASN A 207 -21.16 11.12 -2.77
CA ASN A 207 -20.90 10.56 -1.44
C ASN A 207 -19.85 9.45 -1.51
N ALA A 208 -18.78 9.57 -0.72
CA ALA A 208 -17.75 8.55 -0.62
C ALA A 208 -18.20 7.43 0.33
N LEU A 209 -18.16 6.19 -0.15
CA LEU A 209 -18.45 4.99 0.65
C LEU A 209 -17.30 3.98 0.53
N PRO A 210 -17.01 3.20 1.58
CA PRO A 210 -16.14 2.02 1.50
C PRO A 210 -16.68 1.00 0.50
N GLY A 211 -15.80 0.21 -0.12
CA GLY A 211 -16.17 -0.76 -1.17
C GLY A 211 -17.33 -1.69 -0.82
N ALA A 212 -17.33 -2.20 0.42
CA ALA A 212 -18.38 -3.12 0.91
C ALA A 212 -19.78 -2.49 0.99
N GLU A 213 -19.89 -1.16 1.03
CA GLU A 213 -21.15 -0.45 1.21
C GLU A 213 -21.78 0.00 -0.11
N ILE A 214 -21.03 -0.03 -1.22
CA ILE A 214 -21.45 0.55 -2.50
C ILE A 214 -22.64 -0.20 -3.09
N VAL A 215 -22.52 -1.51 -3.30
CA VAL A 215 -23.58 -2.33 -3.92
C VAL A 215 -24.85 -2.33 -3.06
N PRO A 216 -24.81 -2.51 -1.73
CA PRO A 216 -25.99 -2.33 -0.89
C PRO A 216 -26.62 -0.93 -0.97
N ALA A 217 -25.84 0.14 -1.11
CA ALA A 217 -26.35 1.50 -1.27
C ALA A 217 -27.02 1.72 -2.64
N MET A 218 -26.49 1.13 -3.71
CA MET A 218 -27.10 1.13 -5.03
C MET A 218 -28.39 0.28 -5.10
N ASP A 219 -28.44 -0.84 -4.37
CA ASP A 219 -29.63 -1.70 -4.30
C ASP A 219 -30.80 -0.98 -3.61
N ARG A 220 -30.51 -0.31 -2.48
CA ARG A 220 -31.51 0.45 -1.70
C ARG A 220 -31.89 1.80 -2.31
N GLY A 221 -31.34 2.18 -3.47
CA GLY A 221 -31.62 3.45 -4.12
C GLY A 221 -31.05 4.69 -3.40
N LEU A 222 -30.06 4.49 -2.53
CA LEU A 222 -29.29 5.59 -1.93
C LEU A 222 -28.30 6.19 -2.93
N LEU A 223 -27.83 5.37 -3.88
CA LEU A 223 -26.99 5.77 -5.00
C LEU A 223 -27.68 5.45 -6.33
N ASP A 224 -27.59 6.38 -7.28
CA ASP A 224 -28.02 6.19 -8.66
C ASP A 224 -26.90 5.60 -9.52
N ALA A 225 -25.65 5.82 -9.10
CA ALA A 225 -24.47 5.33 -9.77
C ALA A 225 -23.29 5.21 -8.81
N ALA A 226 -22.31 4.40 -9.18
CA ALA A 226 -21.05 4.30 -8.47
C ALA A 226 -19.93 3.74 -9.34
N GLU A 227 -18.71 4.18 -9.09
CA GLU A 227 -17.48 3.52 -9.53
C GLU A 227 -16.83 2.75 -8.38
N PHE A 228 -15.97 1.79 -8.73
CA PHE A 228 -15.05 1.17 -7.78
C PHE A 228 -13.64 0.96 -8.33
N ASN A 229 -13.44 0.04 -9.30
CA ASN A 229 -12.10 -0.09 -9.87
C ASN A 229 -11.98 -0.72 -11.26
N ASN A 230 -12.27 -2.01 -11.38
CA ASN A 230 -12.02 -2.80 -12.57
C ASN A 230 -13.00 -3.98 -12.66
N ALA A 231 -13.05 -4.64 -13.82
CA ALA A 231 -14.02 -5.71 -14.05
C ALA A 231 -13.93 -6.88 -13.05
N SER A 232 -12.74 -7.18 -12.49
CA SER A 232 -12.58 -8.24 -11.50
C SER A 232 -13.18 -7.85 -10.16
N SER A 233 -12.82 -6.66 -9.65
CA SER A 233 -13.41 -6.10 -8.43
C SER A 233 -14.90 -5.87 -8.56
N ASP A 234 -15.34 -5.25 -9.66
CA ASP A 234 -16.74 -4.92 -9.90
C ASP A 234 -17.61 -6.17 -9.94
N ARG A 235 -17.10 -7.27 -10.52
CA ARG A 235 -17.73 -8.58 -10.50
C ARG A 235 -17.76 -9.18 -9.09
N ALA A 236 -16.64 -9.12 -8.36
CA ALA A 236 -16.53 -9.67 -7.01
C ALA A 236 -17.49 -8.97 -6.02
N LEU A 237 -17.73 -7.68 -6.20
CA LEU A 237 -18.64 -6.89 -5.38
C LEU A 237 -20.11 -7.04 -5.78
N GLY A 238 -20.41 -7.51 -6.99
CA GLY A 238 -21.79 -7.73 -7.47
C GLY A 238 -22.44 -6.49 -8.10
N PHE A 239 -21.67 -5.57 -8.69
CA PHE A 239 -22.24 -4.39 -9.36
C PHE A 239 -23.24 -4.75 -10.46
N ALA A 240 -22.97 -5.84 -11.19
CA ALA A 240 -23.82 -6.34 -12.25
C ALA A 240 -25.19 -6.81 -11.74
N ASP A 241 -25.35 -7.09 -10.44
CA ASP A 241 -26.62 -7.52 -9.86
C ASP A 241 -27.57 -6.32 -9.65
N VAL A 242 -27.01 -5.13 -9.40
CA VAL A 242 -27.78 -3.91 -9.10
C VAL A 242 -27.83 -2.91 -10.25
N SER A 243 -26.98 -3.05 -11.26
CA SER A 243 -26.99 -2.22 -12.47
C SER A 243 -26.59 -3.03 -13.71
N LYS A 244 -27.19 -2.68 -14.86
CA LYS A 244 -26.87 -3.30 -16.16
C LYS A 244 -26.12 -2.36 -17.11
N VAL A 245 -25.88 -1.11 -16.71
CA VAL A 245 -25.17 -0.11 -17.52
C VAL A 245 -23.82 0.16 -16.88
N CYS A 246 -22.76 -0.39 -17.47
CA CYS A 246 -21.39 -0.08 -17.12
C CYS A 246 -20.82 0.88 -18.18
N MET A 247 -20.50 2.11 -17.76
CA MET A 247 -19.91 3.12 -18.60
C MET A 247 -18.39 2.95 -18.57
N LEU A 248 -17.84 2.39 -19.65
CA LEU A 248 -16.40 2.13 -19.75
C LEU A 248 -15.62 3.42 -19.99
N ARG A 249 -14.40 3.47 -19.44
CA ARG A 249 -13.36 4.51 -19.63
C ARG A 249 -13.83 5.93 -19.29
N SER A 250 -13.22 6.54 -18.29
CA SER A 250 -13.38 7.97 -18.04
C SER A 250 -12.06 8.63 -17.65
N PHE A 251 -11.95 9.92 -17.96
CA PHE A 251 -10.78 10.74 -17.65
C PHE A 251 -10.69 11.12 -16.17
N HIS A 252 -11.74 10.89 -15.38
CA HIS A 252 -11.78 11.25 -13.96
C HIS A 252 -10.79 10.46 -13.10
N GLN A 253 -10.44 9.23 -13.52
CA GLN A 253 -9.48 8.34 -12.88
C GLN A 253 -8.66 7.63 -13.96
N CYS A 254 -7.71 8.37 -14.51
CA CYS A 254 -6.85 7.91 -15.59
C CYS A 254 -5.78 6.90 -15.12
N SER A 255 -5.42 6.93 -13.84
CA SER A 255 -4.57 5.96 -13.16
C SER A 255 -4.90 5.89 -11.67
N GLU A 256 -4.43 4.88 -10.97
CA GLU A 256 -4.50 4.84 -9.50
C GLU A 256 -3.30 4.11 -8.90
N GLN A 257 -2.79 4.60 -7.77
CA GLN A 257 -1.65 4.01 -7.09
C GLN A 257 -2.05 3.47 -5.72
N PHE A 258 -1.57 2.27 -5.43
CA PHE A 258 -1.70 1.63 -4.13
C PHE A 258 -0.47 1.89 -3.28
N GLU A 259 -0.61 1.63 -1.99
CA GLU A 259 0.45 1.65 -0.99
C GLU A 259 0.17 0.69 0.15
#